data_AF-A0A4U0XPP2-F1
#
_entry.id   AF-A0A4U0XPP2-F1
#
_cell.length_a   1.000
_cell.length_b   1.000
_cell.length_c   1.000
_cell.angle_alpha   90.00
_cell.angle_beta   90.00
_cell.angle_gamma   90.00
#
_symmetry.space_group_name_H-M   'P 1'
#
loop_
_entity.id
_entity.type
_entity.pdbx_description
1 polymer ?
#
loop_
_entity_poly.entity_id
_entity_poly.type
_entity_poly.pdbx_seq_one_letter_code
_entity_poly.pdbx_strand_id
1 'polypeptide(L)'
;MKFFESTYEFDYTWEEVSTGNWRKYCPWNKQTTHVIAVDTLQRNVDPATGILRTERLITCQQSAPKWLMAFLGGEDRSYVYETSYVDPAAKKVTMCSQNMTYADLLSVRETVVYRPSSGAPNARTEFHQHAKIIAFCGGWQKVKNSIEEFTVDRFRQNAIKGREGFEAVLEMSRKVFAQERERQALMQAARIISQSQWTGDPTAPPLRKVNDIGFTADLLDHIESRYCIDRSRIYATGFSNGGGLVGLLACNDALAHRIAAFAASSGAYYKDEALNEPLFGDCQADRVPTPFLEFHGSKDPVIHYDGDNTPDGPTYNPLEYVQRFCSDDAEGTAKKSYGEDVEEYYLSCEGVQDAVQHYWIKDFGHGWPTTTKLSNDDQRYGPTFFNATPIVMRFFRRWSLIVESDVQVQAEGKDEL
;
A
#
# COMPACT_ATOMS: atom_id res chain seq x y z
N MET A 1 -25.85 52.93 -8.39
CA MET A 1 -25.82 51.76 -7.50
C MET A 1 -26.39 50.60 -8.28
N LYS A 2 -25.65 49.50 -8.36
CA LYS A 2 -26.04 48.27 -9.05
C LYS A 2 -25.90 47.08 -8.12
N PHE A 3 -26.74 46.07 -8.34
CA PHE A 3 -26.70 44.79 -7.64
C PHE A 3 -26.42 43.68 -8.65
N PHE A 4 -25.69 42.66 -8.20
CA PHE A 4 -25.47 41.42 -8.92
C PHE A 4 -25.77 40.26 -7.98
N GLU A 5 -26.46 39.24 -8.48
CA GLU A 5 -26.74 38.02 -7.74
C GLU A 5 -26.51 36.81 -8.65
N SER A 6 -25.95 35.75 -8.08
CA SER A 6 -25.71 34.48 -8.78
C SER A 6 -25.82 33.33 -7.79
N THR A 7 -26.39 32.23 -8.26
CA THR A 7 -26.45 30.96 -7.52
C THR A 7 -25.77 29.85 -8.32
N TYR A 8 -25.21 28.87 -7.62
CA TYR A 8 -24.55 27.70 -8.22
C TYR A 8 -24.59 26.52 -7.24
N GLU A 9 -24.47 25.30 -7.74
CA GLU A 9 -24.38 24.09 -6.92
C GLU A 9 -23.09 23.35 -7.27
N PHE A 10 -22.28 23.06 -6.26
CA PHE A 10 -21.05 22.29 -6.37
C PHE A 10 -21.34 20.81 -6.08
N ASP A 11 -20.82 19.90 -6.92
CA ASP A 11 -20.90 18.44 -6.72
C ASP A 11 -19.88 17.92 -5.67
N TYR A 12 -19.80 18.65 -4.55
CA TYR A 12 -18.90 18.39 -3.43
C TYR A 12 -19.61 18.63 -2.11
N THR A 13 -19.20 17.86 -1.11
CA THR A 13 -19.66 18.00 0.27
C THR A 13 -19.30 19.39 0.81
N TRP A 14 -20.05 19.84 1.81
CA TRP A 14 -19.78 21.12 2.45
C TRP A 14 -18.38 21.15 3.09
N GLU A 15 -17.91 20.02 3.60
CA GLU A 15 -16.58 19.84 4.19
C GLU A 15 -15.48 20.04 3.15
N GLU A 16 -15.65 19.49 1.94
CA GLU A 16 -14.72 19.68 0.82
C GLU A 16 -14.70 21.15 0.38
N VAL A 17 -15.87 21.76 0.21
CA VAL A 17 -16.00 23.16 -0.22
C VAL A 17 -15.48 24.15 0.82
N SER A 18 -15.80 23.95 2.10
CA SER A 18 -15.32 24.81 3.18
C SER A 18 -13.80 24.70 3.34
N THR A 19 -13.23 23.49 3.25
CA THR A 19 -11.78 23.27 3.30
C THR A 19 -11.08 23.86 2.08
N GLY A 20 -11.65 23.66 0.88
CA GLY A 20 -11.11 24.17 -0.37
C GLY A 20 -10.98 25.69 -0.39
N ASN A 21 -11.91 26.42 0.24
CA ASN A 21 -11.91 27.89 0.26
C ASN A 21 -10.61 28.50 0.84
N TRP A 22 -9.95 27.78 1.75
CA TRP A 22 -8.67 28.21 2.33
C TRP A 22 -7.51 28.11 1.37
N ARG A 23 -7.61 27.23 0.36
CA ARG A 23 -6.58 26.95 -0.64
C ARG A 23 -7.01 27.34 -2.05
N LYS A 24 -8.07 28.15 -2.20
CA LYS A 24 -8.64 28.54 -3.49
C LYS A 24 -7.66 29.30 -4.41
N TYR A 25 -6.63 29.92 -3.83
CA TYR A 25 -5.55 30.58 -4.55
C TYR A 25 -4.28 29.75 -4.47
N CYS A 26 -4.20 28.70 -5.28
CA CYS A 26 -3.06 27.79 -5.34
C CYS A 26 -2.70 27.47 -6.81
N PRO A 27 -1.59 26.77 -7.08
CA PRO A 27 -1.17 26.44 -8.45
C PRO A 27 -2.19 25.65 -9.29
N TRP A 28 -3.18 25.00 -8.66
CA TRP A 28 -4.26 24.28 -9.37
C TRP A 28 -5.30 25.24 -9.97
N ASN A 29 -5.45 26.44 -9.41
CA ASN A 29 -6.37 27.45 -9.92
C ASN A 29 -5.68 28.34 -10.98
N LYS A 30 -5.88 27.99 -12.26
CA LYS A 30 -5.34 28.76 -13.40
C LYS A 30 -6.19 29.96 -13.80
N GLN A 31 -7.36 30.17 -13.18
CA GLN A 31 -8.33 31.20 -13.57
C GLN A 31 -8.13 32.52 -12.80
N THR A 32 -7.49 32.47 -11.63
CA THR A 32 -7.27 33.63 -10.76
C THR A 32 -5.79 34.00 -10.61
N THR A 33 -5.01 33.92 -11.69
CA THR A 33 -3.56 34.23 -11.68
C THR A 33 -3.23 35.69 -11.35
N HIS A 34 -4.21 36.58 -11.44
CA HIS A 34 -4.10 37.97 -11.00
C HIS A 34 -4.04 38.12 -9.47
N VAL A 35 -4.43 37.10 -8.70
CA VAL A 35 -4.27 37.10 -7.24
C VAL A 35 -2.86 36.61 -6.92
N ILE A 36 -2.01 37.52 -6.46
CA ILE A 36 -0.57 37.27 -6.27
C ILE A 36 -0.18 37.02 -4.82
N ALA A 37 -0.99 37.45 -3.86
CA ALA A 37 -0.78 37.20 -2.44
C ALA A 37 -2.10 37.20 -1.66
N VAL A 38 -2.19 36.36 -0.63
CA VAL A 38 -3.33 36.26 0.29
C VAL A 38 -2.77 36.11 1.71
N ASP A 39 -2.87 37.16 2.49
CA ASP A 39 -2.34 37.23 3.85
C ASP A 39 -3.46 37.07 4.86
N THR A 40 -3.27 36.23 5.89
CA THR A 40 -4.21 36.15 7.02
C THR A 40 -3.83 37.20 8.05
N LEU A 41 -4.67 38.21 8.21
CA LEU A 41 -4.44 39.31 9.15
C LEU A 41 -4.83 38.89 10.58
N GLN A 42 -5.96 38.20 10.71
CA GLN A 42 -6.46 37.71 11.98
C GLN A 42 -7.28 36.44 11.79
N ARG A 43 -7.20 35.53 12.76
CA ARG A 43 -8.06 34.34 12.83
C ARG A 43 -8.35 33.99 14.27
N ASN A 44 -9.62 33.78 14.59
CA ASN A 44 -10.06 33.41 15.92
C ASN A 44 -11.31 32.52 15.87
N VAL A 45 -11.41 31.61 16.82
CA VAL A 45 -12.63 30.83 17.08
C VAL A 45 -13.34 31.49 18.24
N ASP A 46 -14.62 31.81 18.07
CA ASP A 46 -15.47 32.26 19.18
C ASP A 46 -15.72 31.08 20.14
N PRO A 47 -15.33 31.17 21.41
CA PRO A 47 -15.48 30.07 22.37
C PRO A 47 -16.93 29.75 22.72
N ALA A 48 -17.86 30.70 22.56
CA ALA A 48 -19.28 30.49 22.88
C ALA A 48 -20.03 29.84 21.71
N THR A 49 -19.71 30.23 20.48
CA THR A 49 -20.45 29.78 19.28
C THR A 49 -19.71 28.74 18.45
N GLY A 50 -18.40 28.58 18.64
CA GLY A 50 -17.55 27.71 17.82
C GLY A 50 -17.30 28.25 16.41
N ILE A 51 -17.78 29.46 16.09
CA ILE A 51 -17.64 30.05 14.76
C ILE A 51 -16.19 30.51 14.55
N LEU A 52 -15.58 30.04 13.46
CA LEU A 52 -14.26 30.48 13.03
C LEU A 52 -14.40 31.76 12.20
N ARG A 53 -13.87 32.87 12.71
CA ARG A 53 -13.74 34.12 11.98
C ARG A 53 -12.32 34.28 11.44
N THR A 54 -12.18 34.64 10.18
CA THR A 54 -10.88 34.94 9.55
C THR A 54 -10.96 36.26 8.79
N GLU A 55 -9.93 37.09 8.95
CA GLU A 55 -9.70 38.28 8.15
C GLU A 55 -8.50 38.06 7.24
N ARG A 56 -8.66 38.37 5.95
CA ARG A 56 -7.59 38.24 4.95
C ARG A 56 -7.44 39.51 4.13
N LEU A 57 -6.19 39.80 3.75
CA LEU A 57 -5.86 40.78 2.73
C LEU A 57 -5.49 40.03 1.45
N ILE A 58 -6.17 40.35 0.35
CA ILE A 58 -5.93 39.76 -0.96
C ILE A 58 -5.30 40.83 -1.85
N THR A 59 -4.14 40.53 -2.41
CA THR A 59 -3.42 41.41 -3.35
C THR A 59 -3.64 40.94 -4.76
N CYS A 60 -4.21 41.81 -5.59
CA CYS A 60 -4.49 41.58 -7.00
C CYS A 60 -3.57 42.46 -7.88
N GLN A 61 -2.97 41.86 -8.91
CA GLN A 61 -2.15 42.54 -9.92
C GLN A 61 -2.83 42.43 -11.28
N GLN A 62 -3.50 43.50 -11.72
CA GLN A 62 -4.20 43.54 -13.00
C GLN A 62 -4.43 44.99 -13.43
N SER A 63 -4.01 45.34 -14.65
CA SER A 63 -4.20 46.70 -15.18
C SER A 63 -5.68 47.00 -15.44
N ALA A 64 -6.11 48.22 -15.07
CA ALA A 64 -7.43 48.72 -15.43
C ALA A 64 -7.47 49.14 -16.92
N PRO A 65 -8.65 49.21 -17.56
CA PRO A 65 -8.76 49.75 -18.91
C PRO A 65 -8.14 51.15 -19.01
N LYS A 66 -7.48 51.47 -20.13
CA LYS A 66 -6.77 52.75 -20.32
C LYS A 66 -7.64 53.99 -20.03
N TRP A 67 -8.93 53.95 -20.40
CA TRP A 67 -9.87 55.04 -20.13
C TRP A 67 -10.14 55.23 -18.63
N LEU A 68 -10.08 54.16 -17.83
CA LEU A 68 -10.29 54.17 -16.39
C LEU A 68 -8.99 54.52 -15.63
N MET A 69 -7.83 54.12 -16.16
CA MET A 69 -6.51 54.50 -15.64
C MET A 69 -6.29 56.02 -15.62
N ALA A 70 -6.85 56.73 -16.61
CA ALA A 70 -6.82 58.20 -16.64
C ALA A 70 -7.56 58.86 -15.46
N PHE A 71 -8.48 58.14 -14.80
CA PHE A 71 -9.21 58.60 -13.61
C PHE A 71 -8.65 58.05 -12.30
N LEU A 72 -8.07 56.84 -12.32
CA LEU A 72 -7.65 56.10 -11.12
C LEU A 72 -6.16 56.27 -10.76
N GLY A 73 -5.40 57.08 -11.50
CA GLY A 73 -4.01 57.38 -11.13
C GLY A 73 -2.99 56.29 -11.44
N GLY A 74 -3.35 55.25 -12.20
CA GLY A 74 -2.39 54.42 -12.92
C GLY A 74 -1.70 53.29 -12.16
N GLU A 75 -2.23 52.82 -11.02
CA GLU A 75 -1.66 51.65 -10.32
C GLU A 75 -2.30 50.34 -10.77
N ASP A 76 -1.45 49.35 -11.10
CA ASP A 76 -1.88 48.01 -11.53
C ASP A 76 -2.06 47.02 -10.35
N ARG A 77 -1.86 47.50 -9.12
CA ARG A 77 -2.01 46.71 -7.89
C ARG A 77 -3.22 47.19 -7.10
N SER A 78 -4.03 46.26 -6.64
CA SER A 78 -5.22 46.54 -5.82
C SER A 78 -5.32 45.58 -4.65
N TYR A 79 -5.93 46.07 -3.56
CA TYR A 79 -6.12 45.32 -2.34
C TYR A 79 -7.61 45.08 -2.08
N VAL A 80 -7.94 43.86 -1.66
CA VAL A 80 -9.29 43.45 -1.25
C VAL A 80 -9.20 42.90 0.17
N TYR A 81 -10.06 43.43 1.04
CA TYR A 81 -10.22 42.92 2.40
C TYR A 81 -11.36 41.91 2.43
N GLU A 82 -11.11 40.72 2.95
CA GLU A 82 -12.08 39.63 3.05
C GLU A 82 -12.26 39.24 4.52
N THR A 83 -13.51 39.13 4.97
CA THR A 83 -13.86 38.52 6.25
C THR A 83 -14.69 37.28 6.01
N SER A 84 -14.29 36.15 6.57
CA SER A 84 -15.06 34.90 6.50
C SER A 84 -15.45 34.37 7.87
N TYR A 85 -16.58 33.67 7.88
CA TYR A 85 -17.19 33.03 9.05
C TYR A 85 -17.52 31.60 8.67
N VAL A 86 -16.97 30.63 9.41
CA VAL A 86 -17.32 29.21 9.27
C VAL A 86 -18.06 28.77 10.52
N ASP A 87 -19.33 28.42 10.33
CA ASP A 87 -20.20 27.86 11.36
C ASP A 87 -20.30 26.33 11.12
N PRO A 88 -19.61 25.51 11.94
CA PRO A 88 -19.63 24.06 11.78
C PRO A 88 -20.96 23.45 12.21
N ALA A 89 -21.69 24.08 13.16
CA ALA A 89 -22.97 23.57 13.64
C ALA A 89 -24.07 23.76 12.58
N ALA A 90 -24.12 24.94 11.95
CA ALA A 90 -25.06 25.24 10.88
C ALA A 90 -24.58 24.77 9.49
N LYS A 91 -23.38 24.17 9.39
CA LYS A 91 -22.68 23.88 8.12
C LYS A 91 -22.79 25.04 7.14
N LYS A 92 -22.31 26.22 7.55
CA LYS A 92 -22.41 27.45 6.76
C LYS A 92 -21.07 28.16 6.69
N VAL A 93 -20.63 28.51 5.48
CA VAL A 93 -19.53 29.45 5.26
C VAL A 93 -20.11 30.74 4.72
N THR A 94 -19.77 31.87 5.34
CA THR A 94 -20.11 33.22 4.84
C THR A 94 -18.84 33.99 4.62
N MET A 95 -18.66 34.59 3.44
CA MET A 95 -17.48 35.36 3.08
C MET A 95 -17.92 36.74 2.58
N CYS A 96 -17.32 37.79 3.10
CA CYS A 96 -17.60 39.16 2.74
C CYS A 96 -16.31 39.82 2.23
N SER A 97 -16.30 40.24 0.98
CA SER A 97 -15.14 40.88 0.34
C SER A 97 -15.45 42.34 0.02
N GLN A 98 -14.49 43.23 0.23
CA GLN A 98 -14.60 44.64 -0.19
C GLN A 98 -13.26 45.16 -0.71
N ASN A 99 -13.29 45.97 -1.76
CA ASN A 99 -12.08 46.62 -2.24
C ASN A 99 -11.61 47.70 -1.24
N MET A 100 -10.30 47.74 -1.01
CA MET A 100 -9.62 48.75 -0.21
C MET A 100 -9.09 49.87 -1.12
N THR A 101 -8.38 49.48 -2.19
CA THR A 101 -7.90 50.44 -3.20
C THR A 101 -9.08 51.02 -3.96
N TYR A 102 -9.07 52.34 -4.17
CA TYR A 102 -10.12 53.11 -4.87
C TYR A 102 -11.49 53.13 -4.20
N ALA A 103 -11.60 52.77 -2.91
CA ALA A 103 -12.88 52.72 -2.20
C ALA A 103 -13.65 54.07 -2.20
N ASP A 104 -12.93 55.19 -2.23
CA ASP A 104 -13.51 56.54 -2.32
C ASP A 104 -14.15 56.86 -3.69
N LEU A 105 -13.79 56.11 -4.73
CA LEU A 105 -14.27 56.30 -6.10
C LEU A 105 -15.27 55.22 -6.53
N LEU A 106 -15.01 53.98 -6.13
CA LEU A 106 -15.80 52.80 -6.44
C LEU A 106 -15.78 51.86 -5.23
N SER A 107 -16.94 51.61 -4.64
CA SER A 107 -17.11 50.58 -3.62
C SER A 107 -17.78 49.36 -4.23
N VAL A 108 -17.10 48.23 -4.14
CA VAL A 108 -17.58 46.90 -4.48
C VAL A 108 -17.58 46.08 -3.20
N ARG A 109 -18.76 45.66 -2.77
CA ARG A 109 -18.93 44.73 -1.64
C ARG A 109 -19.61 43.46 -2.12
N GLU A 110 -18.96 42.34 -1.90
CA GLU A 110 -19.46 41.01 -2.25
C GLU A 110 -19.72 40.21 -0.97
N THR A 111 -20.77 39.41 -0.99
CA THR A 111 -21.09 38.41 0.02
C THR A 111 -21.36 37.07 -0.66
N VAL A 112 -20.64 36.04 -0.22
CA VAL A 112 -20.79 34.67 -0.67
C VAL A 112 -21.20 33.79 0.50
N VAL A 113 -22.16 32.90 0.29
CA VAL A 113 -22.62 31.93 1.26
C VAL A 113 -22.57 30.53 0.65
N TYR A 114 -21.96 29.59 1.38
CA TYR A 114 -21.97 28.17 1.08
C TYR A 114 -22.75 27.39 2.15
N ARG A 115 -23.62 26.47 1.73
CA ARG A 115 -24.38 25.57 2.60
C ARG A 115 -24.63 24.22 1.90
N PRO A 116 -24.86 23.13 2.64
CA PRO A 116 -25.36 21.89 2.06
C PRO A 116 -26.56 22.13 1.14
N SER A 117 -26.59 21.48 -0.03
CA SER A 117 -27.72 21.56 -0.94
C SER A 117 -28.96 20.93 -0.32
N SER A 118 -30.10 21.57 -0.49
CA SER A 118 -31.40 21.06 -0.06
C SER A 118 -31.75 19.72 -0.74
N GLY A 119 -31.33 19.51 -2.00
CA GLY A 119 -31.58 18.29 -2.77
C GLY A 119 -30.61 17.14 -2.48
N ALA A 120 -29.38 17.46 -2.05
CA ALA A 120 -28.36 16.45 -1.73
C ALA A 120 -27.39 16.92 -0.61
N PRO A 121 -27.86 17.00 0.66
CA PRO A 121 -27.11 17.66 1.74
C PRO A 121 -25.74 17.03 2.06
N ASN A 122 -25.56 15.74 1.76
CA ASN A 122 -24.33 15.00 2.06
C ASN A 122 -23.42 14.82 0.84
N ALA A 123 -23.76 15.41 -0.30
CA ALA A 123 -23.00 15.25 -1.55
C ALA A 123 -22.76 16.55 -2.30
N ARG A 124 -23.60 17.57 -2.08
CA ARG A 124 -23.57 18.83 -2.81
C ARG A 124 -23.64 20.05 -1.91
N THR A 125 -23.11 21.16 -2.40
CA THR A 125 -23.06 22.45 -1.69
C THR A 125 -23.65 23.55 -2.56
N GLU A 126 -24.70 24.20 -2.06
CA GLU A 126 -25.28 25.41 -2.62
C GLU A 126 -24.36 26.61 -2.37
N PHE A 127 -24.17 27.42 -3.40
CA PHE A 127 -23.43 28.67 -3.42
C PHE A 127 -24.36 29.81 -3.80
N HIS A 128 -24.37 30.85 -2.97
CA HIS A 128 -25.11 32.08 -3.21
C HIS A 128 -24.14 33.26 -3.14
N GLN A 129 -24.10 34.06 -4.18
CA GLN A 129 -23.26 35.25 -4.30
C GLN A 129 -24.12 36.47 -4.55
N HIS A 130 -23.85 37.53 -3.81
CA HIS A 130 -24.50 38.82 -3.96
C HIS A 130 -23.44 39.93 -3.89
N ALA A 131 -23.48 40.87 -4.82
CA ALA A 131 -22.57 42.01 -4.85
C ALA A 131 -23.30 43.34 -5.00
N LYS A 132 -22.83 44.34 -4.25
CA LYS A 132 -23.28 45.72 -4.28
C LYS A 132 -22.17 46.61 -4.81
N ILE A 133 -22.45 47.35 -5.89
CA ILE A 133 -21.48 48.22 -6.57
C ILE A 133 -21.99 49.67 -6.52
N ILE A 134 -21.15 50.58 -6.03
CA ILE A 134 -21.46 52.01 -5.88
C ILE A 134 -20.29 52.83 -6.43
N ALA A 135 -20.54 53.65 -7.46
CA ALA A 135 -19.58 54.64 -7.93
C ALA A 135 -19.88 56.03 -7.32
N PHE A 136 -18.84 56.70 -6.81
CA PHE A 136 -18.93 57.96 -6.07
C PHE A 136 -18.46 59.19 -6.88
N CYS A 137 -18.13 59.04 -8.16
CA CYS A 137 -17.68 60.15 -9.00
C CYS A 137 -18.76 61.26 -9.12
N GLY A 138 -18.50 62.41 -8.48
CA GLY A 138 -19.39 63.57 -8.49
C GLY A 138 -19.38 64.32 -9.83
N GLY A 139 -20.55 64.76 -10.29
CA GLY A 139 -20.71 65.77 -11.35
C GLY A 139 -21.00 65.28 -12.78
N TRP A 140 -20.84 63.98 -13.10
CA TRP A 140 -21.00 63.48 -14.47
C TRP A 140 -21.80 62.17 -14.52
N GLN A 141 -23.13 62.27 -14.55
CA GLN A 141 -24.05 61.12 -14.51
C GLN A 141 -23.76 60.05 -15.58
N LYS A 142 -23.31 60.45 -16.78
CA LYS A 142 -22.94 59.52 -17.86
C LYS A 142 -21.70 58.69 -17.53
N VAL A 143 -20.67 59.31 -16.94
CA VAL A 143 -19.43 58.61 -16.55
C VAL A 143 -19.71 57.62 -15.41
N LYS A 144 -20.56 58.01 -14.45
CA LYS A 144 -21.01 57.13 -13.37
C LYS A 144 -21.67 55.86 -13.89
N ASN A 145 -22.61 56.00 -14.83
CA ASN A 145 -23.31 54.85 -15.40
C ASN A 145 -22.37 53.90 -16.15
N SER A 146 -21.43 54.43 -16.95
CA SER A 146 -20.46 53.62 -17.69
C SER A 146 -19.47 52.87 -16.78
N ILE A 147 -19.04 53.50 -15.67
CA ILE A 147 -18.20 52.82 -14.66
C ILE A 147 -19.00 51.69 -13.99
N GLU A 148 -20.23 51.97 -13.55
CA GLU A 148 -21.07 50.95 -12.91
C GLU A 148 -21.35 49.76 -13.83
N GLU A 149 -21.65 50.00 -15.12
CA GLU A 149 -21.91 48.96 -16.12
C GLU A 149 -20.64 48.12 -16.42
N PHE A 150 -19.51 48.78 -16.66
CA PHE A 150 -18.23 48.08 -16.86
C PHE A 150 -17.85 47.23 -15.64
N THR A 151 -18.04 47.73 -14.42
CA THR A 151 -17.75 46.98 -13.19
C THR A 151 -18.68 45.77 -13.03
N VAL A 152 -19.97 45.90 -13.36
CA VAL A 152 -20.91 44.77 -13.33
C VAL A 152 -20.49 43.67 -14.31
N ASP A 153 -20.15 44.02 -15.55
CA ASP A 153 -19.71 43.04 -16.55
C ASP A 153 -18.41 42.33 -16.15
N ARG A 154 -17.45 43.09 -15.61
CA ARG A 154 -16.20 42.53 -15.10
C ARG A 154 -16.45 41.62 -13.89
N PHE A 155 -17.37 42.00 -13.00
CA PHE A 155 -17.75 41.17 -11.86
C PHE A 155 -18.40 39.86 -12.30
N ARG A 156 -19.30 39.89 -13.28
CA ARG A 156 -19.91 38.69 -13.86
C ARG A 156 -18.87 37.73 -14.45
N GLN A 157 -17.90 38.26 -15.20
CA GLN A 157 -16.80 37.45 -15.74
C GLN A 157 -15.91 36.86 -14.63
N ASN A 158 -15.60 37.65 -13.60
CA ASN A 158 -14.80 37.21 -12.47
C ASN A 158 -15.51 36.15 -11.63
N ALA A 159 -16.84 36.22 -11.50
CA ALA A 159 -17.63 35.21 -10.82
C ALA A 159 -17.58 33.85 -11.54
N ILE A 160 -17.62 33.84 -12.88
CA ILE A 160 -17.44 32.61 -13.67
C ILE A 160 -16.04 32.03 -13.48
N LYS A 161 -15.01 32.85 -13.67
CA LYS A 161 -13.60 32.43 -13.51
C LYS A 161 -13.29 31.96 -12.09
N GLY A 162 -13.86 32.62 -11.08
CA GLY A 162 -13.73 32.24 -9.68
C GLY A 162 -14.31 30.85 -9.41
N ARG A 163 -15.47 30.54 -9.99
CA ARG A 163 -16.09 29.20 -9.90
C ARG A 163 -15.25 28.14 -10.61
N GLU A 164 -14.87 28.36 -11.86
CA GLU A 164 -14.04 27.41 -12.62
C GLU A 164 -12.69 27.16 -11.93
N GLY A 165 -12.07 28.21 -11.42
CA GLY A 165 -10.82 28.13 -10.69
C GLY A 165 -10.96 27.33 -9.38
N PHE A 166 -12.08 27.50 -8.69
CA PHE A 166 -12.33 26.80 -7.45
C PHE A 166 -12.71 25.33 -7.67
N GLU A 167 -13.48 25.03 -8.72
CA GLU A 167 -13.79 23.68 -9.18
C GLU A 167 -12.51 22.87 -9.41
N ALA A 168 -11.53 23.44 -10.10
CA ALA A 168 -10.23 22.79 -10.33
C ALA A 168 -9.47 22.47 -9.03
N VAL A 169 -9.61 23.33 -7.99
CA VAL A 169 -9.01 23.09 -6.68
C VAL A 169 -9.70 21.93 -5.97
N LEU A 170 -11.03 21.87 -6.02
CA LEU A 170 -11.81 20.79 -5.39
C LEU A 170 -11.54 19.44 -6.06
N GLU A 171 -11.50 19.39 -7.39
CA GLU A 171 -11.18 18.19 -8.16
C GLU A 171 -9.79 17.65 -7.81
N MET A 172 -8.76 18.52 -7.83
CA MET A 172 -7.39 18.12 -7.49
C MET A 172 -7.25 17.71 -6.03
N SER A 173 -7.96 18.37 -5.12
CA SER A 173 -7.99 17.99 -3.70
C SER A 173 -8.50 16.56 -3.51
N ARG A 174 -9.59 16.17 -4.19
CA ARG A 174 -10.09 14.77 -4.16
C ARG A 174 -9.05 13.78 -4.63
N LYS A 175 -8.38 14.05 -5.76
CA LYS A 175 -7.34 13.17 -6.33
C LYS A 175 -6.17 12.97 -5.36
N VAL A 176 -5.64 14.06 -4.79
CA VAL A 176 -4.50 14.00 -3.86
C VAL A 176 -4.87 13.26 -2.57
N PHE A 177 -6.05 13.51 -2.00
CA PHE A 177 -6.48 12.80 -0.79
C PHE A 177 -6.74 11.32 -1.04
N ALA A 178 -7.20 10.92 -2.23
CA ALA A 178 -7.34 9.51 -2.59
C ALA A 178 -5.97 8.81 -2.67
N GLN A 179 -5.02 9.40 -3.39
CA GLN A 179 -3.66 8.87 -3.51
C GLN A 179 -2.96 8.74 -2.15
N GLU A 180 -3.12 9.73 -1.27
CA GLU A 180 -2.51 9.68 0.07
C GLU A 180 -3.10 8.56 0.93
N ARG A 181 -4.41 8.28 0.83
CA ARG A 181 -5.02 7.14 1.53
C ARG A 181 -4.47 5.80 1.03
N GLU A 182 -4.34 5.64 -0.29
CA GLU A 182 -3.73 4.44 -0.89
C GLU A 182 -2.29 4.27 -0.41
N ARG A 183 -1.50 5.35 -0.41
CA ARG A 183 -0.11 5.35 0.08
C ARG A 183 -0.03 4.93 1.54
N GLN A 184 -0.91 5.45 2.39
CA GLN A 184 -0.98 5.09 3.81
C GLN A 184 -1.36 3.62 4.00
N ALA A 185 -2.33 3.10 3.24
CA ALA A 185 -2.72 1.69 3.28
C ALA A 185 -1.55 0.77 2.89
N LEU A 186 -0.81 1.12 1.83
CA LEU A 186 0.37 0.36 1.40
C LEU A 186 1.47 0.35 2.46
N MET A 187 1.76 1.48 3.10
CA MET A 187 2.73 1.52 4.20
C MET A 187 2.29 0.72 5.42
N GLN A 188 1.00 0.76 5.75
CA GLN A 188 0.47 -0.04 6.85
C GLN A 188 0.58 -1.54 6.56
N ALA A 189 0.26 -1.96 5.33
CA ALA A 189 0.44 -3.34 4.90
C ALA A 189 1.92 -3.77 4.97
N ALA A 190 2.83 -2.94 4.46
CA ALA A 190 4.27 -3.23 4.52
C ALA A 190 4.78 -3.38 5.97
N ARG A 191 4.28 -2.56 6.90
CA ARG A 191 4.63 -2.65 8.33
C ARG A 191 4.14 -3.95 8.99
N ILE A 192 2.94 -4.42 8.62
CA ILE A 192 2.40 -5.69 9.13
C ILE A 192 3.25 -6.86 8.63
N ILE A 193 3.61 -6.85 7.34
CA ILE A 193 4.45 -7.89 6.73
C ILE A 193 5.83 -7.93 7.40
N SER A 194 6.45 -6.78 7.70
CA SER A 194 7.78 -6.74 8.33
C SER A 194 7.83 -7.24 9.78
N GLN A 195 6.67 -7.47 10.42
CA GLN A 195 6.58 -7.94 11.81
C GLN A 195 5.99 -9.35 11.95
N SER A 196 5.64 -9.99 10.83
CA SER A 196 5.02 -11.31 10.84
C SER A 196 6.08 -12.37 10.50
N GLN A 197 6.14 -13.42 11.30
CA GLN A 197 6.95 -14.61 11.02
C GLN A 197 6.05 -15.78 10.65
N TRP A 198 6.59 -16.73 9.90
CA TRP A 198 5.91 -17.98 9.63
C TRP A 198 5.82 -18.84 10.89
N THR A 199 4.75 -19.63 10.96
CA THR A 199 4.60 -20.73 11.91
C THR A 199 5.89 -21.56 11.93
N GLY A 200 6.44 -21.76 13.12
CA GLY A 200 7.76 -22.39 13.33
C GLY A 200 8.87 -21.41 13.73
N ASP A 201 8.61 -20.09 13.76
CA ASP A 201 9.53 -19.11 14.35
C ASP A 201 9.34 -18.95 15.88
N PRO A 202 10.40 -18.71 16.67
CA PRO A 202 10.31 -18.34 18.09
C PRO A 202 9.42 -17.12 18.37
N THR A 203 9.33 -16.18 17.43
CA THR A 203 8.52 -14.96 17.56
C THR A 203 7.17 -15.06 16.87
N ALA A 204 6.86 -16.18 16.21
CA ALA A 204 5.55 -16.40 15.60
C ALA A 204 4.44 -16.51 16.67
N PRO A 205 3.25 -15.94 16.44
CA PRO A 205 2.09 -16.21 17.27
C PRO A 205 1.74 -17.71 17.26
N PRO A 206 1.14 -18.24 18.34
CA PRO A 206 0.73 -19.65 18.36
C PRO A 206 -0.38 -19.93 17.33
N LEU A 207 -0.48 -21.18 16.87
CA LEU A 207 -1.41 -21.68 15.85
C LEU A 207 -2.86 -21.26 16.08
N ARG A 208 -3.31 -21.18 17.35
CA ARG A 208 -4.66 -20.70 17.70
C ARG A 208 -4.95 -19.25 17.32
N LYS A 209 -3.93 -18.46 17.00
CA LYS A 209 -4.03 -17.04 16.57
C LYS A 209 -3.72 -16.88 15.09
N VAL A 210 -2.64 -17.50 14.62
CA VAL A 210 -2.18 -17.47 13.22
C VAL A 210 -1.79 -18.89 12.85
N ASN A 211 -2.44 -19.46 11.85
CA ASN A 211 -2.24 -20.85 11.45
C ASN A 211 -1.86 -20.93 9.97
N ASP A 212 -0.55 -20.87 9.67
CA ASP A 212 -0.06 -20.91 8.28
C ASP A 212 -0.22 -22.31 7.64
N ILE A 213 -0.22 -23.37 8.45
CA ILE A 213 -0.45 -24.74 8.01
C ILE A 213 -1.90 -24.88 7.50
N GLY A 214 -2.87 -24.44 8.31
CA GLY A 214 -4.29 -24.41 7.95
C GLY A 214 -4.57 -23.48 6.78
N PHE A 215 -3.94 -22.31 6.74
CA PHE A 215 -4.04 -21.39 5.60
C PHE A 215 -3.54 -22.03 4.31
N THR A 216 -2.41 -22.76 4.35
CA THR A 216 -1.89 -23.50 3.19
C THR A 216 -2.91 -24.52 2.69
N ALA A 217 -3.54 -25.28 3.59
CA ALA A 217 -4.59 -26.24 3.23
C ALA A 217 -5.79 -25.55 2.55
N ASP A 218 -6.30 -24.47 3.15
CA ASP A 218 -7.41 -23.68 2.59
C ASP A 218 -7.05 -23.07 1.22
N LEU A 219 -5.80 -22.64 1.04
CA LEU A 219 -5.30 -22.11 -0.22
C LEU A 219 -5.26 -23.19 -1.31
N LEU A 220 -4.79 -24.39 -0.99
CA LEU A 220 -4.82 -25.52 -1.92
C LEU A 220 -6.27 -25.85 -2.32
N ASP A 221 -7.21 -25.91 -1.37
CA ASP A 221 -8.63 -26.12 -1.66
C ASP A 221 -9.22 -25.04 -2.59
N HIS A 222 -8.86 -23.78 -2.32
CA HIS A 222 -9.31 -22.66 -3.13
C HIS A 222 -8.76 -22.72 -4.57
N ILE A 223 -7.49 -23.06 -4.73
CA ILE A 223 -6.87 -23.15 -6.07
C ILE A 223 -7.41 -24.35 -6.82
N GLU A 224 -7.47 -25.52 -6.19
CA GLU A 224 -7.95 -26.78 -6.77
C GLU A 224 -9.42 -26.75 -7.20
N SER A 225 -10.24 -25.92 -6.54
CA SER A 225 -11.66 -25.75 -6.89
C SER A 225 -11.90 -24.74 -8.02
N ARG A 226 -10.95 -23.83 -8.28
CA ARG A 226 -11.10 -22.74 -9.25
C ARG A 226 -10.30 -22.92 -10.53
N TYR A 227 -9.20 -23.65 -10.46
CA TYR A 227 -8.26 -23.81 -11.56
C TYR A 227 -8.04 -25.29 -11.87
N CYS A 228 -7.86 -25.59 -13.15
CA CYS A 228 -7.44 -26.92 -13.60
C CYS A 228 -5.93 -27.07 -13.39
N ILE A 229 -5.52 -27.34 -12.15
CA ILE A 229 -4.14 -27.67 -11.80
C ILE A 229 -3.94 -29.18 -11.73
N ASP A 230 -2.72 -29.63 -11.98
CA ASP A 230 -2.36 -31.03 -11.79
C ASP A 230 -2.09 -31.30 -10.31
N ARG A 231 -3.07 -31.91 -9.64
CA ARG A 231 -3.02 -32.21 -8.20
C ARG A 231 -1.94 -33.23 -7.84
N SER A 232 -1.48 -34.02 -8.80
CA SER A 232 -0.37 -34.96 -8.58
C SER A 232 0.99 -34.25 -8.47
N ARG A 233 1.09 -32.98 -8.91
CA ARG A 233 2.35 -32.24 -9.05
C ARG A 233 2.30 -30.89 -8.33
N ILE A 234 1.88 -30.91 -7.07
CA ILE A 234 1.98 -29.77 -6.15
C ILE A 234 3.29 -29.89 -5.38
N TYR A 235 4.05 -28.79 -5.27
CA TYR A 235 5.34 -28.77 -4.59
C TYR A 235 5.43 -27.56 -3.66
N ALA A 236 6.20 -27.68 -2.58
CA ALA A 236 6.44 -26.58 -1.63
C ALA A 236 7.93 -26.29 -1.50
N THR A 237 8.28 -25.00 -1.47
CA THR A 237 9.67 -24.58 -1.24
C THR A 237 9.78 -23.34 -0.39
N GLY A 238 10.85 -23.24 0.40
CA GLY A 238 11.02 -22.20 1.40
C GLY A 238 12.49 -21.90 1.69
N PHE A 239 12.73 -20.69 2.21
CA PHE A 239 14.05 -20.22 2.65
C PHE A 239 13.95 -19.74 4.09
N SER A 240 14.97 -20.01 4.91
CA SER A 240 15.04 -19.52 6.30
C SER A 240 13.82 -19.98 7.12
N ASN A 241 13.15 -19.05 7.78
CA ASN A 241 11.88 -19.28 8.47
C ASN A 241 10.79 -19.89 7.56
N GLY A 242 10.74 -19.53 6.28
CA GLY A 242 9.86 -20.18 5.30
C GLY A 242 10.27 -21.62 4.97
N GLY A 243 11.55 -21.96 5.11
CA GLY A 243 12.05 -23.34 5.04
C GLY A 243 11.59 -24.15 6.25
N GLY A 244 11.56 -23.54 7.44
CA GLY A 244 10.97 -24.11 8.65
C GLY A 244 9.48 -24.45 8.45
N LEU A 245 8.70 -23.51 7.91
CA LEU A 245 7.30 -23.76 7.55
C LEU A 245 7.18 -24.93 6.57
N VAL A 246 7.99 -24.98 5.51
CA VAL A 246 7.99 -26.11 4.55
C VAL A 246 8.30 -27.44 5.23
N GLY A 247 9.19 -27.45 6.22
CA GLY A 247 9.38 -28.58 7.12
C GLY A 247 8.08 -29.01 7.80
N LEU A 248 7.36 -28.08 8.44
CA LEU A 248 6.07 -28.36 9.09
C LEU A 248 4.97 -28.81 8.13
N LEU A 249 4.92 -28.27 6.91
CA LEU A 249 3.99 -28.73 5.87
C LEU A 249 4.28 -30.18 5.47
N ALA A 250 5.55 -30.58 5.45
CA ALA A 250 5.96 -31.94 5.16
C ALA A 250 5.66 -32.92 6.32
N CYS A 251 5.65 -32.43 7.56
CA CYS A 251 5.25 -33.20 8.74
C CYS A 251 3.74 -33.40 8.85
N ASN A 252 2.94 -32.51 8.26
CA ASN A 252 1.50 -32.54 8.41
C ASN A 252 0.87 -33.61 7.50
N ASP A 253 0.28 -34.65 8.07
CA ASP A 253 -0.34 -35.78 7.34
C ASP A 253 -1.17 -35.36 6.11
N ALA A 254 -2.14 -34.46 6.31
CA ALA A 254 -3.07 -34.05 5.27
C ALA A 254 -2.37 -33.31 4.12
N LEU A 255 -1.35 -32.50 4.43
CA LEU A 255 -0.59 -31.75 3.43
C LEU A 255 0.51 -32.60 2.78
N ALA A 256 1.15 -33.50 3.53
CA ALA A 256 2.12 -34.45 3.00
C ALA A 256 1.48 -35.33 1.92
N HIS A 257 0.20 -35.71 2.07
CA HIS A 257 -0.56 -36.45 1.06
C HIS A 257 -1.06 -35.59 -0.12
N ARG A 258 -0.93 -34.26 -0.06
CA ARG A 258 -1.33 -33.32 -1.14
C ARG A 258 -0.15 -32.67 -1.85
N ILE A 259 1.03 -32.69 -1.26
CA ILE A 259 2.24 -32.09 -1.79
C ILE A 259 3.23 -33.21 -2.15
N ALA A 260 3.57 -33.31 -3.43
CA ALA A 260 4.39 -34.39 -3.97
C ALA A 260 5.84 -34.34 -3.48
N ALA A 261 6.41 -33.14 -3.30
CA ALA A 261 7.78 -32.97 -2.83
C ALA A 261 8.04 -31.59 -2.21
N PHE A 262 9.05 -31.54 -1.36
CA PHE A 262 9.43 -30.36 -0.57
C PHE A 262 10.89 -29.99 -0.83
N ALA A 263 11.21 -28.71 -0.80
CA ALA A 263 12.60 -28.25 -0.87
C ALA A 263 12.85 -27.02 -0.01
N ALA A 264 13.91 -27.03 0.79
CA ALA A 264 14.26 -25.91 1.65
C ALA A 264 15.72 -25.49 1.46
N SER A 265 16.00 -24.22 1.76
CA SER A 265 17.35 -23.66 1.82
C SER A 265 17.52 -22.90 3.13
N SER A 266 18.59 -23.16 3.87
CA SER A 266 18.81 -22.58 5.20
C SER A 266 17.60 -22.75 6.12
N GLY A 267 16.94 -23.92 6.11
CA GLY A 267 15.65 -24.11 6.79
C GLY A 267 15.76 -23.94 8.31
N ALA A 268 14.89 -23.12 8.90
CA ALA A 268 14.87 -22.85 10.34
C ALA A 268 14.04 -23.90 11.10
N TYR A 269 14.65 -25.04 11.40
CA TYR A 269 14.02 -26.15 12.11
C TYR A 269 14.25 -26.03 13.62
N TYR A 270 13.55 -25.12 14.27
CA TYR A 270 13.70 -24.86 15.71
C TYR A 270 13.28 -26.06 16.55
N LYS A 271 14.02 -26.34 17.63
CA LYS A 271 13.59 -27.30 18.65
C LYS A 271 12.46 -26.67 19.46
N ASP A 272 11.56 -27.51 19.99
CA ASP A 272 10.37 -27.03 20.71
C ASP A 272 10.69 -26.11 21.91
N GLU A 273 11.88 -26.27 22.50
CA GLU A 273 12.39 -25.43 23.60
C GLU A 273 12.59 -23.95 23.19
N ALA A 274 12.78 -23.68 21.89
CA ALA A 274 12.90 -22.34 21.34
C ALA A 274 11.54 -21.71 20.98
N LEU A 275 10.45 -22.49 21.04
CA LEU A 275 9.16 -22.12 20.47
C LEU A 275 8.10 -21.84 21.54
N ASN A 276 7.04 -21.13 21.12
CA ASN A 276 5.89 -20.86 21.99
C ASN A 276 4.95 -22.06 22.14
N GLU A 277 5.10 -23.08 21.30
CA GLU A 277 4.38 -24.36 21.32
C GLU A 277 5.21 -25.44 20.62
N PRO A 278 5.05 -26.73 20.96
CA PRO A 278 5.80 -27.81 20.32
C PRO A 278 5.32 -27.99 18.88
N LEU A 279 6.24 -27.92 17.91
CA LEU A 279 5.94 -27.99 16.48
C LEU A 279 6.84 -28.97 15.73
N PHE A 280 8.12 -29.08 16.10
CA PHE A 280 9.11 -29.87 15.37
C PHE A 280 9.58 -31.12 16.13
N GLY A 281 9.41 -31.19 17.45
CA GLY A 281 9.83 -32.34 18.25
C GLY A 281 9.06 -33.61 17.90
N ASP A 282 7.75 -33.50 17.76
CA ASP A 282 6.85 -34.60 17.38
C ASP A 282 6.68 -34.72 15.85
N CYS A 283 7.41 -33.94 15.05
CA CYS A 283 7.36 -34.08 13.61
C CYS A 283 8.00 -35.42 13.18
N GLN A 284 7.14 -36.36 12.79
CA GLN A 284 7.49 -37.53 12.01
C GLN A 284 6.67 -37.52 10.72
N ALA A 285 7.24 -38.02 9.63
CA ALA A 285 6.54 -38.10 8.38
C ALA A 285 5.47 -39.20 8.44
N ASP A 286 4.20 -38.84 8.34
CA ASP A 286 3.12 -39.83 8.22
C ASP A 286 3.13 -40.53 6.85
N ARG A 287 3.58 -39.81 5.82
CA ARG A 287 3.88 -40.38 4.50
C ARG A 287 5.39 -40.66 4.41
N VAL A 288 5.79 -41.92 4.47
CA VAL A 288 7.17 -42.35 4.23
C VAL A 288 7.24 -43.12 2.91
N PRO A 289 8.24 -42.84 2.05
CA PRO A 289 9.13 -41.69 2.11
C PRO A 289 8.41 -40.38 1.74
N THR A 290 8.78 -39.27 2.37
CA THR A 290 8.37 -37.93 1.94
C THR A 290 9.53 -37.25 1.22
N PRO A 291 9.43 -37.01 -0.10
CA PRO A 291 10.55 -36.45 -0.84
C PRO A 291 10.92 -35.04 -0.36
N PHE A 292 12.15 -34.89 0.13
CA PHE A 292 12.66 -33.65 0.70
C PHE A 292 14.06 -33.33 0.20
N LEU A 293 14.29 -32.11 -0.29
CA LEU A 293 15.60 -31.61 -0.69
C LEU A 293 16.04 -30.42 0.17
N GLU A 294 17.22 -30.47 0.76
CA GLU A 294 17.76 -29.43 1.65
C GLU A 294 19.11 -28.89 1.14
N PHE A 295 19.31 -27.58 1.27
CA PHE A 295 20.60 -26.93 1.09
C PHE A 295 20.96 -26.10 2.31
N HIS A 296 22.17 -26.25 2.83
CA HIS A 296 22.64 -25.46 3.98
C HIS A 296 24.11 -25.08 3.88
N GLY A 297 24.40 -23.84 4.29
CA GLY A 297 25.76 -23.31 4.35
C GLY A 297 26.45 -23.67 5.67
N SER A 298 27.73 -24.05 5.60
CA SER A 298 28.52 -24.39 6.79
C SER A 298 28.83 -23.20 7.70
N LYS A 299 28.66 -21.97 7.20
CA LYS A 299 28.90 -20.72 7.91
C LYS A 299 27.64 -19.87 7.99
N ASP A 300 26.46 -20.48 7.90
CA ASP A 300 25.20 -19.75 8.07
C ASP A 300 25.20 -19.05 9.44
N PRO A 301 25.19 -17.70 9.50
CA PRO A 301 25.25 -16.95 10.75
C PRO A 301 23.88 -16.70 11.38
N VAL A 302 22.80 -17.15 10.74
CA VAL A 302 21.42 -16.93 11.18
C VAL A 302 20.83 -18.23 11.68
N ILE A 303 20.93 -19.32 10.91
CA ILE A 303 20.53 -20.67 11.27
C ILE A 303 21.78 -21.53 11.20
N HIS A 304 22.41 -21.81 12.33
CA HIS A 304 23.70 -22.49 12.31
C HIS A 304 23.56 -23.95 11.88
N TYR A 305 24.47 -24.42 11.03
CA TYR A 305 24.43 -25.79 10.49
C TYR A 305 24.50 -26.87 11.56
N ASP A 306 25.41 -26.71 12.53
CA ASP A 306 25.58 -27.70 13.61
C ASP A 306 24.35 -27.78 14.53
N GLY A 307 23.43 -26.81 14.43
CA GLY A 307 22.28 -26.69 15.30
C GLY A 307 22.65 -26.22 16.71
N ASP A 308 21.66 -26.20 17.61
CA ASP A 308 21.75 -25.91 19.06
C ASP A 308 22.30 -24.54 19.50
N ASN A 309 23.11 -23.87 18.69
CA ASN A 309 23.81 -22.63 19.01
C ASN A 309 23.36 -21.44 18.15
N THR A 310 22.22 -21.58 17.47
CA THR A 310 21.56 -20.54 16.67
C THR A 310 21.12 -19.35 17.57
N PRO A 311 21.30 -18.08 17.15
CA PRO A 311 21.06 -16.91 18.00
C PRO A 311 19.63 -16.79 18.57
N ASP A 312 18.63 -17.15 17.77
CA ASP A 312 17.21 -17.01 18.13
C ASP A 312 16.64 -18.23 18.87
N GLY A 313 17.47 -19.26 19.12
CA GLY A 313 17.12 -20.47 19.87
C GLY A 313 17.68 -21.74 19.22
N PRO A 314 17.75 -22.87 19.94
CA PRO A 314 18.31 -24.11 19.42
C PRO A 314 17.51 -24.64 18.21
N THR A 315 18.22 -25.04 17.17
CA THR A 315 17.68 -25.70 15.96
C THR A 315 18.21 -27.12 15.84
N TYR A 316 17.52 -27.98 15.09
CA TYR A 316 18.07 -29.26 14.64
C TYR A 316 19.15 -29.04 13.59
N ASN A 317 20.12 -29.96 13.52
CA ASN A 317 21.00 -30.04 12.35
C ASN A 317 20.13 -30.34 11.11
N PRO A 318 20.32 -29.62 9.98
CA PRO A 318 19.45 -29.76 8.81
C PRO A 318 19.41 -31.18 8.22
N LEU A 319 20.56 -31.87 8.17
CA LEU A 319 20.62 -33.26 7.69
C LEU A 319 19.86 -34.19 8.63
N GLU A 320 20.09 -34.07 9.93
CA GLU A 320 19.37 -34.85 10.95
C GLU A 320 17.86 -34.60 10.93
N TYR A 321 17.45 -33.36 10.64
CA TYR A 321 16.05 -33.01 10.52
C TYR A 321 15.39 -33.68 9.31
N VAL A 322 15.99 -33.54 8.12
CA VAL A 322 15.36 -34.08 6.89
C VAL A 322 15.45 -35.60 6.80
N GLN A 323 16.38 -36.24 7.50
CA GLN A 323 16.44 -37.70 7.66
C GLN A 323 15.13 -38.30 8.18
N ARG A 324 14.35 -37.56 8.96
CA ARG A 324 13.05 -37.99 9.51
C ARG A 324 11.95 -38.19 8.45
N PHE A 325 12.17 -37.71 7.23
CA PHE A 325 11.26 -37.94 6.10
C PHE A 325 11.56 -39.25 5.34
N CYS A 326 12.51 -40.04 5.85
CA CYS A 326 12.91 -41.36 5.36
C CYS A 326 12.68 -42.40 6.47
N SER A 327 12.53 -43.68 6.11
CA SER A 327 12.42 -44.76 7.09
C SER A 327 13.74 -45.03 7.82
N ASP A 328 13.69 -45.60 9.02
CA ASP A 328 14.87 -45.87 9.86
C ASP A 328 15.90 -46.82 9.19
N ASP A 329 15.46 -47.63 8.22
CA ASP A 329 16.28 -48.55 7.44
C ASP A 329 16.88 -47.91 6.16
N ALA A 330 16.82 -46.59 6.04
CA ALA A 330 17.32 -45.87 4.87
C ALA A 330 18.78 -46.19 4.53
N GLU A 331 19.02 -46.41 3.23
CA GLU A 331 20.36 -46.56 2.67
C GLU A 331 20.90 -45.19 2.26
N GLY A 332 21.96 -44.73 2.95
CA GLY A 332 22.60 -43.46 2.69
C GLY A 332 23.86 -43.56 1.82
N THR A 333 23.98 -42.67 0.85
CA THR A 333 25.23 -42.43 0.13
C THR A 333 25.65 -40.96 0.27
N ALA A 334 26.95 -40.73 0.35
CA ALA A 334 27.52 -39.39 0.39
C ALA A 334 28.53 -39.22 -0.75
N LYS A 335 28.52 -38.05 -1.39
CA LYS A 335 29.43 -37.70 -2.47
C LYS A 335 29.95 -36.30 -2.27
N LYS A 336 31.24 -36.11 -2.56
CA LYS A 336 31.86 -34.80 -2.65
C LYS A 336 31.81 -34.25 -4.08
N SER A 337 31.47 -32.98 -4.23
CA SER A 337 31.47 -32.27 -5.51
C SER A 337 32.20 -30.92 -5.40
N TYR A 338 32.41 -30.26 -6.54
CA TYR A 338 33.06 -28.94 -6.62
C TYR A 338 34.40 -28.83 -5.86
N GLY A 339 35.29 -29.82 -6.05
CA GLY A 339 36.60 -29.80 -5.38
C GLY A 339 36.54 -30.11 -3.88
N GLU A 340 35.55 -30.89 -3.45
CA GLU A 340 35.26 -31.24 -2.05
C GLU A 340 34.66 -30.13 -1.19
N ASP A 341 34.30 -28.99 -1.80
CA ASP A 341 33.67 -27.88 -1.08
C ASP A 341 32.15 -28.04 -0.94
N VAL A 342 31.55 -29.06 -1.57
CA VAL A 342 30.15 -29.44 -1.40
C VAL A 342 30.07 -30.92 -1.07
N GLU A 343 29.33 -31.24 -0.01
CA GLU A 343 28.98 -32.61 0.36
C GLU A 343 27.49 -32.84 0.11
N GLU A 344 27.20 -33.86 -0.70
CA GLU A 344 25.86 -34.22 -1.13
C GLU A 344 25.51 -35.56 -0.47
N TYR A 345 24.40 -35.58 0.28
CA TYR A 345 23.88 -36.76 0.95
C TYR A 345 22.58 -37.17 0.27
N TYR A 346 22.46 -38.46 -0.03
CA TYR A 346 21.30 -39.04 -0.69
C TYR A 346 20.81 -40.25 0.13
N LEU A 347 19.54 -40.23 0.50
CA LEU A 347 18.91 -41.30 1.29
C LEU A 347 17.84 -41.98 0.44
N SER A 348 17.96 -43.30 0.32
CA SER A 348 16.97 -44.16 -0.33
C SER A 348 16.23 -44.94 0.75
N CYS A 349 14.89 -44.88 0.76
CA CYS A 349 14.04 -45.57 1.74
C CYS A 349 12.85 -46.23 1.05
N GLU A 350 12.42 -47.37 1.60
CA GLU A 350 11.30 -48.18 1.08
C GLU A 350 11.40 -48.50 -0.43
N GLY A 351 12.63 -48.73 -0.92
CA GLY A 351 12.89 -48.99 -2.34
C GLY A 351 12.79 -47.76 -3.26
N VAL A 352 12.52 -46.58 -2.71
CA VAL A 352 12.52 -45.31 -3.43
C VAL A 352 13.90 -44.66 -3.33
N GLN A 353 14.59 -44.55 -4.47
CA GLN A 353 15.95 -44.01 -4.53
C GLN A 353 15.97 -42.51 -4.21
N ASP A 354 17.01 -42.03 -3.51
CA ASP A 354 17.31 -40.62 -3.23
C ASP A 354 16.08 -39.75 -2.91
N ALA A 355 15.17 -40.29 -2.09
CA ALA A 355 13.93 -39.62 -1.70
C ALA A 355 14.23 -38.37 -0.88
N VAL A 356 15.21 -38.46 0.01
CA VAL A 356 15.73 -37.32 0.78
C VAL A 356 17.14 -36.98 0.31
N GLN A 357 17.38 -35.70 0.09
CA GLN A 357 18.64 -35.16 -0.39
C GLN A 357 19.06 -33.96 0.45
N HIS A 358 20.35 -33.87 0.76
CA HIS A 358 20.91 -32.77 1.53
C HIS A 358 22.23 -32.31 0.94
N TYR A 359 22.43 -31.00 0.85
CA TYR A 359 23.63 -30.37 0.33
C TYR A 359 24.25 -29.50 1.42
N TRP A 360 25.36 -29.95 1.98
CA TRP A 360 26.21 -29.14 2.82
C TRP A 360 27.19 -28.35 1.95
N ILE A 361 27.25 -27.04 2.14
CA ILE A 361 28.00 -26.12 1.29
C ILE A 361 29.05 -25.40 2.14
N LYS A 362 30.32 -25.72 1.92
CA LYS A 362 31.43 -25.13 2.65
C LYS A 362 31.50 -23.61 2.45
N ASP A 363 31.77 -22.91 3.54
CA ASP A 363 31.96 -21.46 3.64
C ASP A 363 30.76 -20.58 3.23
N PHE A 364 29.66 -21.19 2.78
CA PHE A 364 28.43 -20.48 2.46
C PHE A 364 27.65 -20.12 3.72
N GLY A 365 27.02 -18.95 3.70
CA GLY A 365 26.23 -18.40 4.81
C GLY A 365 24.71 -18.61 4.64
N HIS A 366 23.92 -17.66 5.14
CA HIS A 366 22.45 -17.73 5.15
C HIS A 366 21.85 -17.31 3.82
N GLY A 367 21.45 -18.26 2.97
CA GLY A 367 20.90 -17.89 1.68
C GLY A 367 20.45 -19.02 0.79
N TRP A 368 19.89 -18.61 -0.36
CA TRP A 368 19.65 -19.49 -1.49
C TRP A 368 20.92 -19.62 -2.35
N PRO A 369 21.43 -20.84 -2.61
CA PRO A 369 22.63 -21.03 -3.44
C PRO A 369 22.45 -20.47 -4.85
N THR A 370 23.31 -19.52 -5.22
CA THR A 370 23.41 -18.99 -6.59
C THR A 370 24.85 -18.63 -6.92
N THR A 371 25.18 -18.74 -8.21
CA THR A 371 26.47 -18.33 -8.78
C THR A 371 26.55 -16.83 -9.07
N THR A 372 25.52 -16.06 -8.73
CA THR A 372 25.46 -14.60 -8.90
C THR A 372 25.44 -13.85 -7.58
N LYS A 373 25.92 -12.60 -7.60
CA LYS A 373 25.86 -11.71 -6.44
C LYS A 373 24.42 -11.25 -6.19
N LEU A 374 24.04 -11.20 -4.93
CA LEU A 374 22.73 -10.73 -4.48
C LEU A 374 22.89 -9.63 -3.42
N SER A 375 21.81 -8.91 -3.11
CA SER A 375 21.82 -7.81 -2.14
C SER A 375 22.04 -8.27 -0.69
N ASN A 376 21.90 -9.57 -0.40
CA ASN A 376 22.10 -10.15 0.93
C ASN A 376 23.42 -10.92 1.06
N ASP A 377 24.39 -10.70 0.17
CA ASP A 377 25.69 -11.40 0.18
C ASP A 377 26.48 -11.24 1.48
N ASP A 378 26.22 -10.20 2.26
CA ASP A 378 26.80 -10.03 3.59
C ASP A 378 26.40 -11.15 4.57
N GLN A 379 25.21 -11.74 4.40
CA GLN A 379 24.77 -12.91 5.17
C GLN A 379 25.09 -14.23 4.49
N ARG A 380 25.05 -14.26 3.14
CA ARG A 380 25.35 -15.47 2.34
C ARG A 380 26.84 -15.79 2.24
N TYR A 381 27.69 -14.81 2.51
CA TYR A 381 29.12 -14.83 2.22
C TYR A 381 29.46 -15.07 0.75
N GLY A 382 28.64 -14.47 -0.13
CA GLY A 382 28.86 -14.35 -1.57
C GLY A 382 28.10 -15.37 -2.44
N PRO A 383 28.33 -15.33 -3.76
CA PRO A 383 27.92 -16.41 -4.65
C PRO A 383 28.62 -17.72 -4.27
N THR A 384 27.98 -18.84 -4.54
CA THR A 384 28.53 -20.19 -4.27
C THR A 384 28.67 -20.99 -5.58
N PHE A 385 29.00 -22.28 -5.47
CA PHE A 385 29.46 -23.16 -6.55
C PHE A 385 28.37 -23.50 -7.60
N PHE A 386 27.10 -23.40 -7.25
CA PHE A 386 25.98 -23.78 -8.11
C PHE A 386 24.71 -22.94 -7.87
N ASN A 387 23.75 -23.07 -8.79
CA ASN A 387 22.40 -22.52 -8.65
C ASN A 387 21.47 -23.61 -8.12
N ALA A 388 20.85 -23.39 -6.96
CA ALA A 388 19.93 -24.36 -6.37
C ALA A 388 18.61 -24.48 -7.15
N THR A 389 18.11 -23.39 -7.76
CA THR A 389 16.80 -23.40 -8.43
C THR A 389 16.66 -24.48 -9.51
N PRO A 390 17.61 -24.68 -10.45
CA PRO A 390 17.54 -25.79 -11.39
C PRO A 390 17.59 -27.19 -10.75
N ILE A 391 18.27 -27.34 -9.60
CA ILE A 391 18.32 -28.60 -8.86
C ILE A 391 16.95 -28.88 -8.25
N VAL A 392 16.36 -27.89 -7.56
CA VAL A 392 15.00 -27.96 -7.00
C VAL A 392 13.97 -28.31 -8.08
N MET A 393 14.03 -27.65 -9.25
CA MET A 393 13.09 -27.93 -10.34
C MET A 393 13.25 -29.34 -10.92
N ARG A 394 14.47 -29.89 -10.97
CA ARG A 394 14.70 -31.28 -11.39
C ARG A 394 14.21 -32.27 -10.34
N PHE A 395 14.47 -31.99 -9.06
CA PHE A 395 13.99 -32.77 -7.94
C PHE A 395 12.46 -32.86 -7.96
N PHE A 396 11.76 -31.72 -8.01
CA PHE A 396 10.29 -31.69 -8.08
C PHE A 396 9.73 -32.49 -9.24
N ARG A 397 10.30 -32.37 -10.45
CA ARG A 397 9.82 -33.11 -11.64
C ARG A 397 9.91 -34.62 -11.52
N ARG A 398 10.70 -35.15 -10.58
CA ARG A 398 10.81 -36.58 -10.31
C ARG A 398 9.59 -37.13 -9.56
N TRP A 399 8.89 -36.28 -8.83
CA TRP A 399 7.88 -36.69 -7.85
C TRP A 399 6.47 -36.34 -8.32
N SER A 400 5.57 -37.32 -8.20
CA SER A 400 4.14 -37.12 -8.39
C SER A 400 3.39 -38.00 -7.40
N LEU A 401 2.28 -37.50 -6.86
CA LEU A 401 1.37 -38.32 -6.07
C LEU A 401 0.62 -39.31 -6.97
N ILE A 402 0.37 -40.51 -6.46
CA ILE A 402 -0.57 -41.44 -7.09
C ILE A 402 -1.98 -40.95 -6.76
N VAL A 403 -2.72 -40.46 -7.76
CA VAL A 403 -4.10 -39.99 -7.57
C VAL A 403 -5.04 -41.18 -7.78
N GLU A 404 -6.02 -41.40 -6.89
CA GLU A 404 -6.92 -42.57 -6.90
C GLU A 404 -7.62 -42.83 -8.27
N SER A 405 -7.73 -41.83 -9.15
CA SER A 405 -8.22 -42.01 -10.51
C SER A 405 -7.40 -42.97 -11.36
N ASP A 406 -6.11 -43.14 -11.08
CA ASP A 406 -5.23 -44.05 -11.82
C ASP A 406 -5.37 -45.52 -11.37
N VAL A 407 -5.94 -45.76 -10.18
CA VAL A 407 -6.17 -47.11 -9.65
C VAL A 407 -7.41 -47.75 -10.29
N GLN A 408 -8.46 -46.97 -10.59
CA GLN A 408 -9.66 -47.50 -11.25
C GLN A 408 -9.40 -47.91 -12.71
N VAL A 409 -8.53 -47.20 -13.43
CA VAL A 409 -8.17 -47.55 -14.82
C VAL A 409 -7.36 -48.86 -14.89
N GLN A 410 -6.57 -49.20 -13.87
CA GLN A 410 -5.85 -50.47 -13.82
C GLN A 410 -6.68 -51.66 -13.35
N ALA A 411 -7.73 -51.43 -12.55
CA ALA A 411 -8.64 -52.48 -12.11
C ALA A 411 -9.59 -52.94 -13.22
N GLU A 412 -10.06 -52.02 -14.09
CA GLU A 412 -10.94 -52.36 -15.22
C GLU A 412 -10.19 -53.01 -16.40
N GLY A 413 -8.85 -52.90 -16.46
CA GLY A 413 -8.03 -53.45 -17.55
C GLY A 413 -7.53 -54.89 -17.35
N LYS A 414 -7.94 -55.60 -16.29
CA LYS A 414 -7.49 -56.97 -15.99
C LYS A 414 -8.55 -58.07 -16.13
N ASP A 415 -9.79 -57.73 -16.49
CA ASP A 415 -10.89 -58.70 -16.67
C ASP A 415 -11.27 -58.97 -18.14
N GLU A 416 -10.48 -58.50 -19.12
CA GLU A 416 -10.60 -58.93 -20.52
C GLU A 416 -9.23 -59.30 -21.10
N LEU A 417 -8.84 -60.58 -20.96
CA LEU A 417 -8.24 -61.44 -22.00
C LEU A 417 -7.95 -62.86 -21.50
#